data_AF-X1FLP3-F1
#
_entry.id   AF-X1FLP3-F1
#
_cell.length_a   1.000
_cell.length_b   1.000
_cell.length_c   1.000
_cell.angle_alpha   90.00
_cell.angle_beta   90.00
_cell.angle_gamma   90.00
#
_symmetry.space_group_name_H-M   'P 1'
#
loop_
_entity.id
_entity.type
_entity.pdbx_description
1 polymer ?
#
loop_
_entity_poly.entity_id
_entity_poly.type
_entity_poly.pdbx_seq_one_letter_code
_entity_poly.pdbx_strand_id
1 'polypeptide(L)'
;MATGRDMQLTKMAGEYLVCAELCRRELLATTFTGNVPEFDILATDKRLQTIPIQVKANAKGDWMLRADSFLNIDYNKEKKIQTIIGKKDFKNSKIIYIFVKLVDQGKDEFYILRLQDLQRIIFKNHNEYLKKHRGRRPKNPKSMHTAILSKHLSDYRDNWQLLKCTQRVRS
;
A
#
# COMPACT_ATOMS: atom_id res chain seq x y z
N MET A 1 11.35 7.10 -20.43
CA MET A 1 11.28 7.17 -18.94
C MET A 1 10.06 8.01 -18.59
N ALA A 2 9.30 7.64 -17.55
CA ALA A 2 8.22 8.49 -17.05
C ALA A 2 8.82 9.78 -16.49
N THR A 3 8.26 10.94 -16.84
CA THR A 3 8.68 12.22 -16.29
C THR A 3 8.17 12.39 -14.85
N GLY A 4 8.71 13.36 -14.11
CA GLY A 4 8.18 13.73 -12.79
C GLY A 4 6.68 14.05 -12.83
N ARG A 5 6.25 14.72 -13.92
CA ARG A 5 4.86 15.06 -14.18
C ARG A 5 4.00 13.81 -14.42
N ASP A 6 4.47 12.83 -15.20
CA ASP A 6 3.69 11.61 -15.48
C ASP A 6 3.46 10.77 -14.22
N MET A 7 4.46 10.71 -13.34
CA MET A 7 4.34 10.07 -12.03
C MET A 7 3.31 10.78 -11.14
N GLN A 8 3.34 12.12 -11.15
CA GLN A 8 2.36 12.92 -10.41
C GLN A 8 0.94 12.72 -10.95
N LEU A 9 0.76 12.71 -12.29
CA LEU A 9 -0.54 12.42 -12.90
C LEU A 9 -1.05 11.03 -12.55
N THR A 10 -0.18 10.02 -12.56
CA THR A 10 -0.53 8.65 -12.17
C THR A 10 -1.01 8.59 -10.72
N LYS A 11 -0.30 9.27 -9.80
CA LYS A 11 -0.68 9.38 -8.39
C LYS A 11 -2.06 10.04 -8.25
N MET A 12 -2.23 11.22 -8.85
CA MET A 12 -3.48 12.00 -8.78
C MET A 12 -4.66 11.21 -9.38
N ALA A 13 -4.48 10.59 -10.55
CA ALA A 13 -5.52 9.80 -11.19
C ALA A 13 -5.99 8.66 -10.28
N GLY A 14 -5.07 7.93 -9.66
CA GLY A 14 -5.43 6.87 -8.72
C GLY A 14 -6.17 7.38 -7.48
N GLU A 15 -5.75 8.50 -6.89
CA GLU A 15 -6.43 9.11 -5.74
C GLU A 15 -7.87 9.53 -6.09
N TYR A 16 -8.06 10.23 -7.22
CA TYR A 16 -9.40 10.65 -7.64
C TYR A 16 -10.29 9.47 -8.01
N LEU A 17 -9.76 8.44 -8.67
CA LEU A 17 -10.50 7.22 -8.97
C LEU A 17 -10.95 6.52 -7.69
N VAL A 18 -10.07 6.39 -6.70
CA VAL A 18 -10.43 5.82 -5.39
C VAL A 18 -11.50 6.66 -4.70
N CYS A 19 -11.38 7.98 -4.67
CA CYS A 19 -12.44 8.85 -4.13
C CYS A 19 -13.78 8.64 -4.83
N ALA A 20 -13.80 8.55 -6.16
CA ALA A 20 -15.03 8.27 -6.91
C ALA A 20 -15.64 6.91 -6.52
N GLU A 21 -14.82 5.86 -6.39
CA GLU A 21 -15.27 4.54 -5.95
C GLU A 21 -15.80 4.53 -4.50
N LEU A 22 -15.18 5.30 -3.60
CA LEU A 22 -15.67 5.47 -2.22
C LEU A 22 -17.04 6.15 -2.20
N CYS A 23 -17.21 7.24 -2.96
CA CYS A 23 -18.49 7.95 -3.07
C CYS A 23 -19.60 7.06 -3.65
N ARG A 24 -19.30 6.23 -4.67
CA ARG A 24 -20.22 5.22 -5.22
C ARG A 24 -20.70 4.19 -4.18
N ARG A 25 -19.97 4.05 -3.07
CA ARG A 25 -20.26 3.15 -1.95
C ARG A 25 -20.78 3.88 -0.71
N GLU A 26 -21.32 5.09 -0.91
CA GLU A 26 -21.94 5.91 0.15
C GLU A 26 -20.96 6.36 1.25
N LEU A 27 -19.66 6.46 0.94
CA LEU A 27 -18.66 7.05 1.83
C LEU A 27 -18.39 8.49 1.39
N LEU A 28 -18.42 9.44 2.33
CA LEU A 28 -17.89 10.77 2.05
C LEU A 28 -16.37 10.66 2.02
N ALA A 29 -15.71 11.11 0.95
CA ALA A 29 -14.27 11.00 0.81
C ALA A 29 -13.65 12.31 0.34
N THR A 30 -12.48 12.64 0.89
CA THR A 30 -11.71 13.81 0.47
C THR A 30 -10.23 13.45 0.29
N THR A 31 -9.64 13.97 -0.79
CA THR A 31 -8.19 13.95 -1.03
C THR A 31 -7.54 15.18 -0.38
N PHE A 32 -6.29 15.06 0.04
CA PHE A 32 -5.53 16.22 0.53
C PHE A 32 -4.72 16.88 -0.57
N THR A 33 -4.62 18.21 -0.52
CA THR A 33 -3.66 18.95 -1.34
C THR A 33 -2.28 18.87 -0.69
N GLY A 34 -1.26 18.55 -1.49
CA GLY A 34 0.11 18.35 -1.00
C GLY A 34 0.34 16.96 -0.41
N ASN A 35 1.50 16.80 0.25
CA ASN A 35 1.90 15.51 0.82
C ASN A 35 1.50 15.45 2.30
N VAL A 36 0.37 14.82 2.61
CA VAL A 36 0.02 14.46 3.98
C VAL A 36 0.76 13.16 4.34
N PRO A 37 1.55 13.14 5.42
CA PRO A 37 2.18 11.90 5.87
C PRO A 37 1.12 10.84 6.20
N GLU A 38 1.42 9.58 5.85
CA GLU A 38 0.69 8.37 6.26
C GLU A 38 -0.62 8.02 5.54
N PHE A 39 -1.32 8.98 4.93
CA PHE A 39 -2.52 8.71 4.12
C PHE A 39 -2.74 9.80 3.06
N ASP A 40 -3.42 9.43 1.96
CA ASP A 40 -3.73 10.34 0.85
C ASP A 40 -5.22 10.75 0.84
N ILE A 41 -6.10 9.92 1.40
CA ILE A 41 -7.56 10.11 1.44
C ILE A 41 -8.08 9.91 2.86
N LEU A 42 -9.06 10.73 3.22
CA LEU A 42 -9.88 10.51 4.42
C LEU A 42 -11.31 10.22 3.99
N ALA A 43 -11.83 9.05 4.35
CA ALA A 43 -13.22 8.68 4.11
C ALA A 43 -14.01 8.63 5.42
N THR A 44 -15.31 8.88 5.37
CA THR A 44 -16.22 8.69 6.50
C THR A 44 -17.45 7.90 6.10
N ASP A 45 -17.90 7.02 7.01
CA ASP A 45 -19.15 6.27 6.85
C ASP A 45 -20.38 7.05 7.35
N LYS A 46 -21.57 6.47 7.21
CA LYS A 46 -22.85 7.03 7.69
C LYS A 46 -22.86 7.29 9.20
N ARG A 47 -21.94 6.70 9.97
CA ARG A 47 -21.77 6.89 11.42
C ARG A 47 -20.68 7.91 11.75
N LEU A 48 -20.17 8.62 10.74
CA LEU A 48 -19.06 9.56 10.85
C LEU A 48 -17.75 8.91 11.33
N GLN A 49 -17.60 7.59 11.15
CA GLN A 49 -16.34 6.92 11.44
C GLN A 49 -15.34 7.17 10.33
N THR A 50 -14.17 7.67 10.72
CA THR A 50 -13.11 8.03 9.81
C THR A 50 -12.22 6.85 9.44
N ILE A 51 -11.97 6.70 8.14
CA ILE A 51 -11.13 5.66 7.56
C ILE A 51 -9.98 6.34 6.80
N PRO A 52 -8.75 6.37 7.35
CA PRO A 52 -7.58 6.86 6.64
C PRO A 52 -7.15 5.85 5.57
N ILE A 53 -6.93 6.34 4.35
CA ILE A 53 -6.62 5.53 3.18
C ILE A 53 -5.33 6.02 2.53
N GLN A 54 -4.37 5.11 2.35
CA GLN A 54 -3.19 5.33 1.53
C GLN A 54 -3.41 4.71 0.15
N VAL A 55 -3.21 5.51 -0.90
CA VAL A 55 -3.32 5.07 -2.29
C VAL A 55 -1.94 4.79 -2.87
N LYS A 56 -1.84 3.73 -3.67
CA LYS A 56 -0.67 3.43 -4.49
C LYS A 56 -1.13 3.14 -5.91
N ALA A 57 -0.98 4.13 -6.79
CA ALA A 57 -1.34 4.00 -8.19
C ALA A 57 -0.11 3.62 -9.03
N ASN A 58 -0.31 2.76 -10.03
CA ASN A 58 0.70 2.51 -11.05
C ASN A 58 0.05 2.24 -12.41
N ALA A 59 0.58 2.86 -13.46
CA ALA A 59 0.14 2.64 -14.83
C ALA A 59 0.88 1.50 -15.52
N LYS A 60 2.12 1.19 -15.09
CA LYS A 60 2.94 0.14 -15.74
C LYS A 60 3.80 -0.60 -14.73
N GLY A 61 3.74 -1.92 -14.76
CA GLY A 61 4.57 -2.81 -13.93
C GLY A 61 4.10 -2.91 -12.48
N ASP A 62 5.06 -3.20 -11.59
CA ASP A 62 4.81 -3.48 -10.18
C ASP A 62 4.99 -2.25 -9.29
N TRP A 63 4.39 -2.25 -8.10
CA TRP A 63 4.59 -1.18 -7.15
C TRP A 63 5.92 -1.34 -6.42
N MET A 64 6.74 -0.29 -6.42
CA MET A 64 7.97 -0.25 -5.65
C MET A 64 7.73 0.47 -4.32
N LEU A 65 7.90 -0.26 -3.22
CA LEU A 65 7.79 0.26 -1.86
C LEU A 65 9.14 0.19 -1.14
N ARG A 66 9.15 0.73 0.07
CA ARG A 66 10.27 0.69 1.00
C ARG A 66 10.01 -0.33 2.09
N ALA A 67 10.80 -1.40 2.17
CA ALA A 67 10.64 -2.45 3.17
C ALA A 67 10.84 -1.93 4.60
N ASP A 68 11.75 -0.98 4.78
CA ASP A 68 12.03 -0.29 6.04
C ASP A 68 10.88 0.61 6.51
N SER A 69 9.88 0.91 5.66
CA SER A 69 8.64 1.56 6.11
C SER A 69 7.74 0.59 6.90
N PHE A 70 7.93 -0.72 6.74
CA PHE A 70 7.07 -1.75 7.33
C PHE A 70 7.79 -2.71 8.27
N LEU A 71 9.11 -2.84 8.12
CA LEU A 71 9.94 -3.78 8.86
C LEU A 71 11.08 -3.06 9.58
N ASN A 72 11.51 -3.62 10.70
CA ASN A 72 12.77 -3.27 11.33
C ASN A 72 13.87 -4.11 10.68
N ILE A 73 14.73 -3.45 9.89
CA ILE A 73 15.81 -4.10 9.14
C ILE A 73 17.14 -3.55 9.65
N ASP A 74 17.98 -4.43 10.15
CA ASP A 74 19.37 -4.13 10.48
C ASP A 74 20.26 -4.31 9.25
N TYR A 75 21.28 -3.46 9.11
CA TYR A 75 22.27 -3.56 8.03
C TYR A 75 23.69 -3.58 8.61
N ASN A 76 24.32 -4.75 8.52
CA ASN A 76 25.71 -4.92 8.88
C ASN A 76 26.62 -4.41 7.75
N LYS A 77 27.34 -3.30 8.01
CA LYS A 77 28.20 -2.63 7.03
C LYS A 77 29.39 -3.48 6.58
N GLU A 78 30.02 -4.21 7.49
CA GLU A 78 31.22 -5.03 7.22
C GLU A 78 30.87 -6.23 6.33
N LYS A 79 29.82 -6.98 6.71
CA LYS A 79 29.39 -8.18 6.00
C LYS A 79 28.53 -7.87 4.77
N LYS A 80 28.05 -6.62 4.66
CA LYS A 80 27.09 -6.11 3.65
C LYS A 80 25.80 -6.93 3.63
N ILE A 81 25.30 -7.27 4.82
CA ILE A 81 24.13 -8.15 5.04
C ILE A 81 22.99 -7.36 5.66
N GLN A 82 21.78 -7.60 5.17
CA GLN A 82 20.53 -7.15 5.78
C GLN A 82 19.88 -8.29 6.56
N THR A 83 19.35 -7.98 7.74
CA THR A 83 18.60 -8.92 8.58
C THR A 83 17.30 -8.27 9.05
N ILE A 84 16.19 -8.99 8.93
CA ILE A 84 14.90 -8.53 9.47
C ILE A 84 14.89 -8.85 10.96
N ILE A 85 14.84 -7.81 11.79
CA ILE A 85 14.76 -7.91 13.25
C ILE A 85 13.31 -8.14 13.69
N GLY A 86 12.36 -7.57 12.95
CA GLY A 86 10.94 -7.74 13.23
C GLY A 86 10.05 -6.89 12.32
N LYS A 87 8.76 -6.94 12.60
CA LYS A 87 7.76 -6.05 12.00
C LYS A 87 7.75 -4.72 12.75
N LYS A 88 7.53 -3.61 12.05
CA LYS A 88 7.28 -2.32 12.72
C LYS A 88 5.95 -2.36 13.46
N ASP A 89 5.93 -1.74 14.63
CA ASP A 89 4.69 -1.49 15.34
C ASP A 89 4.04 -0.20 14.81
N PHE A 90 2.73 -0.26 14.57
CA PHE A 90 1.97 0.85 14.02
C PHE A 90 0.95 1.31 15.06
N LYS A 91 1.16 2.52 15.60
CA LYS A 91 0.22 3.14 16.55
C LYS A 91 -1.19 3.26 15.94
N ASN A 92 -1.27 3.57 14.65
CA ASN A 92 -2.54 3.61 13.91
C ASN A 92 -2.68 2.39 13.01
N SER A 93 -3.37 1.38 13.53
CA SER A 93 -3.57 0.09 12.88
C SER A 93 -4.71 0.10 11.85
N LYS A 94 -5.45 1.21 11.72
CA LYS A 94 -6.68 1.29 10.91
C LYS A 94 -6.48 1.76 9.48
N ILE A 95 -5.24 2.07 9.08
CA ILE A 95 -4.94 2.52 7.72
C ILE A 95 -5.27 1.42 6.71
N ILE A 96 -6.06 1.77 5.72
CA ILE A 96 -6.35 0.92 4.56
C ILE A 96 -5.44 1.34 3.42
N TYR A 97 -4.85 0.34 2.77
CA TYR A 97 -4.14 0.55 1.51
C TYR A 97 -5.05 0.20 0.35
N ILE A 98 -5.09 1.06 -0.65
CA ILE A 98 -5.73 0.79 -1.93
C ILE A 98 -4.68 0.91 -3.03
N PHE A 99 -4.34 -0.23 -3.62
CA PHE A 99 -3.49 -0.27 -4.81
C PHE A 99 -4.37 -0.18 -6.04
N VAL A 100 -4.02 0.74 -6.95
CA VAL A 100 -4.74 0.98 -8.19
C VAL A 100 -3.82 0.67 -9.36
N LYS A 101 -4.23 -0.28 -10.19
CA LYS A 101 -3.57 -0.54 -11.47
C LYS A 101 -4.33 0.19 -12.57
N LEU A 102 -3.71 1.24 -13.10
CA LEU A 102 -4.31 2.00 -14.19
C LEU A 102 -4.12 1.22 -15.49
N VAL A 103 -5.22 0.85 -16.13
CA VAL A 103 -5.21 0.08 -17.37
C VAL A 103 -5.80 0.90 -18.49
N ASP A 104 -7.07 1.25 -18.34
CA ASP A 104 -7.89 1.98 -19.30
C ASP A 104 -9.18 2.41 -18.59
N GLN A 105 -9.89 3.39 -19.14
CA GLN A 105 -11.09 3.95 -18.51
C GLN A 105 -12.12 2.84 -18.22
N GLY A 106 -12.48 2.69 -16.94
CA GLY A 106 -13.45 1.69 -16.49
C GLY A 106 -12.92 0.25 -16.40
N LYS A 107 -11.62 0.02 -16.66
CA LYS A 107 -10.96 -1.29 -16.56
C LYS A 107 -9.87 -1.33 -15.49
N ASP A 108 -9.73 -0.25 -14.72
CA ASP A 108 -8.74 -0.15 -13.66
C ASP A 108 -8.99 -1.21 -12.57
N GLU A 109 -7.90 -1.75 -12.03
CA GLU A 109 -7.98 -2.80 -11.01
C GLU A 109 -7.68 -2.23 -9.63
N PHE A 110 -8.48 -2.61 -8.64
CA PHE A 110 -8.34 -2.17 -7.27
C PHE A 110 -8.02 -3.34 -6.35
N TYR A 111 -7.05 -3.14 -5.46
CA TYR A 111 -6.70 -4.11 -4.42
C TYR A 111 -6.75 -3.42 -3.06
N ILE A 112 -7.64 -3.90 -2.19
CA ILE A 112 -8.01 -3.24 -0.94
C ILE A 112 -7.63 -4.13 0.25
N LEU A 113 -6.71 -3.67 1.08
CA LEU A 113 -6.17 -4.45 2.20
C LEU A 113 -5.77 -3.57 3.39
N ARG A 114 -5.71 -4.17 4.57
CA ARG A 114 -5.25 -3.49 5.78
C ARG A 114 -3.73 -3.33 5.76
N LEU A 115 -3.23 -2.33 6.48
CA LEU A 115 -1.79 -2.13 6.68
C LEU A 115 -1.08 -3.39 7.21
N GLN A 116 -1.69 -4.16 8.11
CA GLN A 116 -1.10 -5.39 8.66
C GLN A 116 -0.98 -6.49 7.61
N ASP A 117 -1.95 -6.58 6.71
CA ASP A 117 -1.95 -7.56 5.63
C ASP A 117 -0.84 -7.23 4.64
N LEU A 118 -0.70 -5.95 4.26
CA LEU A 118 0.42 -5.46 3.47
C LEU A 118 1.77 -5.73 4.15
N GLN A 119 1.91 -5.45 5.46
CA GLN A 119 3.13 -5.72 6.21
C GLN A 119 3.47 -7.22 6.21
N ARG A 120 2.46 -8.10 6.30
CA ARG A 120 2.65 -9.56 6.24
C ARG A 120 3.17 -10.01 4.87
N ILE A 121 2.60 -9.46 3.80
CA ILE A 121 3.06 -9.70 2.42
C ILE A 121 4.51 -9.24 2.25
N ILE A 122 4.82 -8.01 2.69
CA ILE A 122 6.18 -7.45 2.62
C ILE A 122 7.17 -8.29 3.42
N PHE A 123 6.81 -8.68 4.65
CA PHE A 123 7.65 -9.54 5.49
C PHE A 123 7.95 -10.85 4.78
N LYS A 124 6.93 -11.55 4.27
CA LYS A 124 7.10 -12.83 3.57
C LYS A 124 8.03 -12.67 2.37
N ASN A 125 7.70 -11.76 1.45
CA ASN A 125 8.44 -11.59 0.20
C ASN A 125 9.88 -11.14 0.42
N HIS A 126 10.08 -10.19 1.34
CA HIS A 126 11.41 -9.67 1.63
C HIS A 126 12.28 -10.70 2.36
N ASN A 127 11.72 -11.47 3.29
CA ASN A 127 12.41 -12.55 3.97
C ASN A 127 12.84 -13.67 3.01
N GLU A 128 11.94 -14.09 2.11
CA GLU A 128 12.26 -15.07 1.07
C GLU A 128 13.39 -14.58 0.15
N TYR A 129 13.33 -13.30 -0.26
CA TYR A 129 14.39 -12.67 -1.04
C TYR A 129 15.74 -12.67 -0.30
N LEU A 130 15.77 -12.23 0.96
CA LEU A 130 16.99 -12.19 1.74
C LEU A 130 17.54 -13.60 1.96
N LYS A 131 16.72 -14.61 2.25
CA LYS A 131 17.16 -16.01 2.37
C LYS A 131 17.82 -16.50 1.08
N LYS A 132 17.18 -16.27 -0.07
CA LYS A 132 17.71 -16.64 -1.38
C LYS A 132 19.09 -16.03 -1.65
N HIS A 133 19.30 -14.80 -1.20
CA HIS A 133 20.54 -14.06 -1.42
C HIS A 133 21.46 -14.00 -0.19
N ARG A 134 21.25 -14.85 0.82
CA ARG A 134 22.03 -14.91 2.08
C ARG A 134 22.18 -13.53 2.74
N GLY A 135 21.11 -12.74 2.72
CA GLY A 135 21.02 -11.39 3.25
C GLY A 135 21.74 -10.31 2.44
N ARG A 136 22.40 -10.65 1.33
CA ARG A 136 23.16 -9.69 0.50
C ARG A 136 22.33 -9.24 -0.70
N ARG A 137 22.23 -7.93 -0.93
CA ARG A 137 21.55 -7.40 -2.13
C ARG A 137 22.58 -7.23 -3.25
N PRO A 138 22.41 -7.84 -4.44
CA PRO A 138 23.48 -7.93 -5.46
C PRO A 138 23.98 -6.58 -6.00
N LYS A 139 23.09 -5.63 -6.29
CA LYS A 139 23.45 -4.33 -6.89
C LYS A 139 23.76 -3.25 -5.86
N ASN A 140 22.89 -3.11 -4.87
CA ASN A 140 23.06 -2.14 -3.79
C ASN A 140 22.70 -2.80 -2.45
N PRO A 141 23.70 -3.23 -1.66
CA PRO A 141 23.53 -3.85 -0.35
C PRO A 141 22.71 -3.04 0.65
N LYS A 142 22.63 -1.72 0.50
CA LYS A 142 21.86 -0.82 1.39
C LYS A 142 20.43 -0.56 0.92
N SER A 143 20.07 -0.99 -0.29
CA SER A 143 18.74 -0.71 -0.84
C SER A 143 17.67 -1.38 0.01
N MET A 144 16.62 -0.63 0.36
CA MET A 144 15.44 -1.11 1.07
C MET A 144 14.23 -1.29 0.16
N HIS A 145 14.40 -1.19 -1.16
CA HIS A 145 13.29 -1.33 -2.10
C HIS A 145 12.72 -2.75 -2.10
N THR A 146 11.39 -2.85 -2.14
CA THR A 146 10.67 -4.11 -2.27
C THR A 146 9.58 -3.95 -3.31
N ALA A 147 9.45 -4.92 -4.22
CA ALA A 147 8.43 -4.92 -5.24
C ALA A 147 7.18 -5.66 -4.74
N ILE A 148 6.01 -5.06 -4.96
CA ILE A 148 4.71 -5.70 -4.78
C ILE A 148 4.15 -5.97 -6.17
N LEU A 149 4.05 -7.25 -6.53
CA LEU A 149 3.43 -7.69 -7.77
C LEU A 149 1.93 -7.85 -7.60
N SER A 150 1.16 -7.69 -8.69
CA SER A 150 -0.30 -7.93 -8.68
C SER A 150 -0.66 -9.31 -8.12
N LYS A 151 0.13 -10.36 -8.39
CA LYS A 151 -0.07 -11.71 -7.85
C LYS A 151 0.03 -11.81 -6.32
N HIS A 152 0.71 -10.86 -5.67
CA HIS A 152 0.78 -10.82 -4.20
C HIS A 152 -0.50 -10.22 -3.59
N LEU A 153 -1.29 -9.54 -4.42
CA LEU A 153 -2.50 -8.82 -4.02
C LEU A 153 -3.78 -9.50 -4.52
N SER A 154 -3.69 -10.64 -5.23
CA SER A 154 -4.84 -11.30 -5.88
C SER A 154 -6.03 -11.48 -4.95
N ASP A 155 -5.78 -11.90 -3.72
CA ASP A 155 -6.81 -12.22 -2.72
C ASP A 155 -7.51 -10.97 -2.17
N TYR A 156 -6.97 -9.79 -2.48
CA TYR A 156 -7.47 -8.48 -2.05
C TYR A 156 -8.13 -7.70 -3.19
N ARG A 157 -8.25 -8.31 -4.38
CA ARG A 157 -8.86 -7.67 -5.55
C ARG A 157 -10.33 -7.35 -5.26
N ASP A 158 -10.73 -6.11 -5.53
CA ASP A 158 -12.08 -5.59 -5.35
C ASP A 158 -12.70 -5.84 -3.96
N ASN A 159 -11.86 -5.96 -2.93
CA ASN A 159 -12.26 -6.20 -1.54
C ASN A 159 -12.83 -4.96 -0.84
N TRP A 160 -13.76 -4.27 -1.51
CA TRP A 160 -14.42 -3.06 -1.02
C TRP A 160 -15.25 -3.29 0.25
N GLN A 161 -15.65 -4.54 0.50
CA GLN A 161 -16.36 -4.92 1.73
C GLN A 161 -15.55 -4.62 2.99
N LEU A 162 -14.22 -4.55 2.89
CA LEU A 162 -13.34 -4.16 3.99
C LEU A 162 -13.67 -2.78 4.58
N LEU A 163 -14.23 -1.88 3.76
CA LEU A 163 -14.58 -0.52 4.14
C LEU A 163 -16.01 -0.39 4.68
N LYS A 164 -16.81 -1.45 4.63
CA LYS A 164 -18.16 -1.41 5.17
C LYS A 164 -18.13 -1.55 6.67
N CYS A 165 -18.89 -0.69 7.36
CA CYS A 165 -19.17 -0.84 8.76
C CYS A 165 -20.02 -2.11 8.94
N THR A 166 -19.46 -3.18 9.51
CA THR A 166 -20.26 -4.36 9.88
C THR A 166 -21.30 -3.89 10.87
N GLN A 167 -22.59 -4.05 10.54
CA GLN A 167 -23.64 -3.95 11.53
C GLN A 167 -23.38 -5.04 12.56
N ARG A 168 -22.72 -4.71 13.68
CA ARG A 168 -22.94 -5.48 14.90
C ARG A 168 -24.37 -5.13 15.31
N VAL A 169 -25.32 -5.89 14.79
CA VAL A 169 -26.63 -6.05 15.43
C VAL A 169 -26.28 -6.60 16.81
N ARG A 170 -26.29 -5.73 17.81
CA ARG A 170 -26.37 -6.17 19.19
C ARG A 170 -27.82 -6.62 19.34
N SER A 171 -28.02 -7.94 19.25
CA SER A 171 -29.20 -8.61 19.80
C SER A 171 -29.21 -8.43 21.31
#